data_AF-A0AAV8FL84-F1
#
_entry.id   AF-A0AAV8FL84-F1
#
_cell.length_a   1.000
_cell.length_b   1.000
_cell.length_c   1.000
_cell.angle_alpha   90.00
_cell.angle_beta   90.00
_cell.angle_gamma   90.00
#
_symmetry.space_group_name_H-M   'P 1'
#
loop_
_entity.id
_entity.type
_entity.pdbx_description
1 polymer ?
#
loop_
_entity_poly.entity_id
_entity_poly.type
_entity_poly.pdbx_seq_one_letter_code
_entity_poly.pdbx_strand_id
1 'polypeptide(L)'
;MGPKSSILVAGVVVVLALTFASEMSTVNAARFIVGDNQHWTFGYNYTDWAQKNAPFHVNDTLVFMYDPPSNLTHPHSVYLMNNLKSYLSCNLKKSRMVGNVIQGAGSGFEFTLKRRKPHYFACGERDGFHCTVGQMKFVITPKRPCRG
;
A
#
# COMPACT_ATOMS: atom_id res chain seq x y z
N MET A 1 -26.95 75.29 28.54
CA MET A 1 -27.39 73.96 29.01
C MET A 1 -27.52 73.06 27.78
N GLY A 2 -26.83 71.91 27.74
CA GLY A 2 -26.88 70.92 26.63
C GLY A 2 -25.64 70.91 25.71
N PRO A 3 -25.14 69.75 25.24
CA PRO A 3 -23.74 69.34 25.44
C PRO A 3 -22.81 69.43 24.22
N LYS A 4 -21.51 69.51 24.50
CA LYS A 4 -20.38 69.31 23.58
C LYS A 4 -20.22 67.81 23.30
N SER A 5 -20.04 67.40 22.04
CA SER A 5 -19.53 66.07 21.71
C SER A 5 -18.45 66.15 20.64
N SER A 6 -17.21 65.99 21.11
CA SER A 6 -16.04 65.68 20.29
C SER A 6 -16.17 64.25 19.75
N ILE A 7 -16.05 64.08 18.43
CA ILE A 7 -15.95 62.75 17.82
C ILE A 7 -14.46 62.40 17.75
N LEU A 8 -14.09 61.39 18.55
CA LEU A 8 -12.78 60.75 18.53
C LEU A 8 -12.66 59.88 17.27
N VAL A 9 -11.57 60.04 16.53
CA VAL A 9 -11.21 59.15 15.41
C VAL A 9 -10.80 57.80 15.99
N ALA A 10 -11.72 56.83 15.99
CA ALA A 10 -11.40 55.45 16.34
C ALA A 10 -10.82 54.76 15.12
N GLY A 11 -9.51 54.50 15.17
CA GLY A 11 -8.77 53.78 14.12
C GLY A 11 -9.35 52.39 13.88
N VAL A 12 -9.66 52.10 12.62
CA VAL A 12 -10.06 50.77 12.17
C VAL A 12 -8.79 49.92 12.08
N VAL A 13 -8.46 49.21 13.15
CA VAL A 13 -7.47 48.12 13.09
C VAL A 13 -8.21 46.90 12.54
N VAL A 14 -8.15 46.72 11.21
CA VAL A 14 -8.61 45.49 10.56
C VAL A 14 -7.63 44.37 10.96
N VAL A 15 -7.98 43.63 12.02
CA VAL A 15 -7.28 42.40 12.40
C VAL A 15 -7.62 41.36 11.33
N LEU A 16 -6.76 41.24 10.32
CA LEU A 16 -6.83 40.19 9.32
C LEU A 16 -6.48 38.87 10.02
N ALA A 17 -7.48 38.22 10.61
CA ALA A 17 -7.33 36.90 11.19
C ALA A 17 -7.04 35.90 10.06
N LEU A 18 -5.75 35.64 9.81
CA LEU A 18 -5.27 34.57 8.95
C LEU A 18 -5.63 33.24 9.61
N THR A 19 -6.85 32.76 9.37
CA THR A 19 -7.26 31.42 9.74
C THR A 19 -6.51 30.44 8.85
N PHE A 20 -5.38 29.92 9.34
CA PHE A 20 -4.77 28.73 8.77
C PHE A 20 -5.73 27.56 9.05
N ALA A 21 -6.65 27.30 8.14
CA ALA A 21 -7.45 26.08 8.17
C ALA A 21 -6.47 24.92 7.92
N SER A 22 -6.06 24.22 8.99
CA SER A 22 -5.32 22.98 8.85
C SER A 22 -6.25 21.96 8.20
N GLU A 23 -6.04 21.69 6.92
CA GLU A 23 -6.73 20.65 6.17
C GLU A 23 -6.36 19.29 6.77
N MET A 24 -7.19 18.81 7.69
CA MET A 24 -7.16 17.45 8.21
C MET A 24 -7.50 16.50 7.06
N SER A 25 -6.48 16.05 6.32
CA SER A 25 -6.65 15.01 5.30
C SER A 25 -7.13 13.72 5.97
N THR A 26 -8.39 13.35 5.76
CA THR A 26 -8.90 12.03 6.12
C THR A 26 -8.24 11.00 5.21
N VAL A 27 -7.15 10.37 5.67
CA VAL A 27 -6.49 9.29 4.92
C VAL A 27 -7.37 8.04 4.99
N ASN A 28 -8.21 7.83 3.98
CA ASN A 28 -8.91 6.56 3.80
C ASN A 28 -7.90 5.47 3.42
N ALA A 29 -8.16 4.23 3.84
CA ALA A 29 -7.35 3.08 3.46
C ALA A 29 -7.35 2.93 1.93
N ALA A 30 -6.17 2.98 1.32
CA ALA A 30 -6.02 2.87 -0.13
C ALA A 30 -6.04 1.39 -0.57
N ARG A 31 -6.37 1.17 -1.84
CA ARG A 31 -6.37 -0.15 -2.48
C ARG A 31 -5.41 -0.13 -3.65
N PHE A 32 -4.50 -1.11 -3.70
CA PHE A 32 -3.47 -1.21 -4.72
C PHE A 32 -3.57 -2.55 -5.45
N ILE A 33 -3.76 -2.52 -6.77
CA ILE A 33 -3.63 -3.72 -7.59
C ILE A 33 -2.14 -4.00 -7.77
N VAL A 34 -1.68 -5.15 -7.30
CA VAL A 34 -0.27 -5.51 -7.36
C VAL A 34 0.15 -5.72 -8.81
N GLY A 35 1.07 -4.89 -9.30
CA GLY A 35 1.52 -4.92 -10.70
C GLY A 35 0.69 -4.07 -11.66
N ASP A 36 -0.28 -3.29 -11.16
CA ASP A 36 -1.19 -2.47 -11.96
C ASP A 36 -1.82 -3.31 -13.09
N ASN A 37 -1.74 -2.87 -14.35
CA ASN A 37 -2.29 -3.59 -15.50
C ASN A 37 -1.60 -4.93 -15.79
N GLN A 38 -0.40 -5.16 -15.24
CA GLN A 38 0.34 -6.42 -15.43
C GLN A 38 -0.10 -7.50 -14.42
N HIS A 39 -0.81 -7.10 -13.37
CA HIS A 39 -1.23 -7.97 -12.28
C HIS A 39 -0.06 -8.77 -11.64
N TRP A 40 -0.37 -9.85 -10.93
CA TRP A 40 0.62 -10.73 -10.31
C TRP A 40 1.12 -11.80 -11.31
N THR A 41 2.08 -11.39 -12.16
CA THR A 41 2.68 -12.19 -13.24
C THR A 41 4.20 -12.35 -13.15
N PHE A 42 4.73 -13.30 -13.92
CA PHE A 42 6.14 -13.66 -14.03
C PHE A 42 6.94 -12.59 -14.79
N GLY A 43 8.17 -12.30 -14.33
CA GLY A 43 9.12 -11.43 -15.02
C GLY A 43 8.85 -9.92 -14.88
N TYR A 44 7.87 -9.52 -14.05
CA TYR A 44 7.55 -8.13 -13.82
C TYR A 44 8.39 -7.51 -12.68
N ASN A 45 8.73 -6.23 -12.81
CA ASN A 45 9.56 -5.52 -11.82
C ASN A 45 8.71 -4.95 -10.68
N TYR A 46 8.41 -5.79 -9.68
CA TYR A 46 7.64 -5.36 -8.51
C TYR A 46 8.40 -4.42 -7.56
N THR A 47 9.73 -4.32 -7.67
CA THR A 47 10.50 -3.36 -6.88
C THR A 47 10.21 -1.94 -7.36
N ASP A 48 10.23 -1.72 -8.67
CA ASP A 48 9.84 -0.45 -9.29
C ASP A 48 8.37 -0.10 -9.02
N TRP A 49 7.46 -1.07 -9.19
CA TRP A 49 6.03 -0.89 -8.86
C TRP A 49 5.82 -0.47 -7.39
N ALA A 50 6.48 -1.14 -6.44
CA ALA A 50 6.34 -0.81 -5.03
C ALA A 50 6.92 0.58 -4.71
N GLN A 51 8.00 0.99 -5.38
CA GLN A 51 8.58 2.32 -5.20
C GLN A 51 7.67 3.43 -5.75
N LYS A 52 7.07 3.23 -6.93
CA LYS A 52 6.16 4.20 -7.56
C LYS A 52 4.84 4.38 -6.80
N ASN A 53 4.36 3.33 -6.15
CA ASN A 53 3.12 3.35 -5.37
C ASN A 53 3.33 3.72 -3.88
N ALA A 54 4.56 3.93 -3.45
CA ALA A 54 4.84 4.38 -2.09
C ALA A 54 4.40 5.85 -1.88
N PRO A 55 4.02 6.25 -0.64
CA PRO A 55 4.03 5.44 0.57
C PRO A 55 2.76 4.59 0.74
N PHE A 56 2.96 3.35 1.18
CA PHE A 56 1.89 2.51 1.75
C PHE A 56 1.65 2.86 3.22
N HIS A 57 0.42 2.71 3.68
CA HIS A 57 -0.01 2.97 5.05
C HIS A 57 -0.64 1.72 5.69
N VAL A 58 -0.71 1.74 7.03
CA VAL A 58 -1.48 0.73 7.77
C VAL A 58 -2.95 0.82 7.35
N ASN A 59 -3.55 -0.35 7.15
CA ASN A 59 -4.90 -0.58 6.63
C ASN A 59 -5.06 -0.47 5.12
N ASP A 60 -4.04 -0.05 4.37
CA ASP A 60 -4.08 -0.19 2.91
C ASP A 60 -4.20 -1.67 2.53
N THR A 61 -4.85 -1.92 1.40
CA THR A 61 -5.13 -3.27 0.90
C THR A 61 -4.40 -3.50 -0.41
N LEU A 62 -3.64 -4.59 -0.47
CA LEU A 62 -3.06 -5.10 -1.71
C LEU A 62 -4.02 -6.10 -2.35
N VAL A 63 -4.27 -5.98 -3.64
CA VAL A 63 -5.11 -6.88 -4.41
C VAL A 63 -4.22 -7.65 -5.39
N PHE A 64 -4.08 -8.95 -5.17
CA PHE A 64 -3.31 -9.84 -6.03
C PHE A 64 -4.26 -10.51 -7.01
N MET A 65 -4.16 -10.14 -8.28
CA MET A 65 -4.94 -10.72 -9.37
C MET A 65 -4.05 -11.67 -10.18
N TYR A 66 -4.53 -12.88 -10.44
CA TYR A 66 -3.84 -13.88 -11.25
C TYR A 66 -4.81 -14.98 -11.68
N ASP A 67 -4.56 -15.56 -12.85
CA ASP A 67 -5.44 -16.59 -13.40
C ASP A 67 -5.41 -17.87 -12.56
N PRO A 68 -6.56 -18.55 -12.41
CA PRO A 68 -6.59 -19.88 -11.82
C PRO A 68 -5.82 -20.86 -12.72
N PRO A 69 -5.31 -21.98 -12.16
CA PRO A 69 -4.53 -22.94 -12.93
C PRO A 69 -5.39 -23.60 -14.01
N SER A 70 -4.85 -23.71 -15.22
CA SER A 70 -5.48 -24.38 -16.36
C SER A 70 -4.40 -25.00 -17.25
N ASN A 71 -4.80 -25.62 -18.37
CA ASN A 71 -3.85 -26.11 -19.36
C ASN A 71 -3.06 -25.00 -20.06
N LEU A 72 -3.51 -23.74 -19.95
CA LEU A 72 -2.92 -22.58 -20.63
C LEU A 72 -2.27 -21.57 -19.67
N THR A 73 -2.52 -21.71 -18.36
CA THR A 73 -2.09 -20.75 -17.34
C THR A 73 -1.24 -21.44 -16.28
N HIS A 74 -0.17 -20.78 -15.86
CA HIS A 74 0.67 -21.26 -14.78
C HIS A 74 0.04 -20.87 -13.44
N PRO A 75 0.05 -21.76 -12.43
CA PRO A 75 -0.41 -21.40 -11.10
C PRO A 75 0.43 -20.26 -10.53
N HIS A 76 -0.22 -19.39 -9.75
CA HIS A 76 0.42 -18.37 -8.92
C HIS A 76 -0.13 -18.42 -7.50
N SER A 77 0.69 -18.12 -6.51
CA SER A 77 0.27 -18.00 -5.12
C SER A 77 0.91 -16.77 -4.49
N VAL A 78 0.45 -16.43 -3.29
CA VAL A 78 0.97 -15.32 -2.50
C VAL A 78 1.46 -15.85 -1.16
N TYR A 79 2.77 -15.75 -0.93
CA TYR A 79 3.41 -16.08 0.33
C TYR A 79 3.86 -14.82 1.05
N LEU A 80 3.73 -14.83 2.37
CA LEU A 80 4.49 -13.97 3.26
C LEU A 80 5.74 -14.70 3.74
N MET A 81 6.90 -14.18 3.36
CA MET A 81 8.18 -14.71 3.78
C MET A 81 8.44 -14.38 5.25
N ASN A 82 9.01 -15.34 5.97
CA ASN A 82 9.22 -15.22 7.42
C ASN A 82 10.14 -14.04 7.80
N ASN A 83 11.17 -13.79 7.00
CA ASN A 83 12.16 -12.74 7.22
C ASN A 83 12.93 -12.41 5.91
N LEU A 84 13.81 -11.41 5.98
CA LEU A 84 14.63 -10.97 4.86
C LEU A 84 15.49 -12.10 4.26
N LYS A 85 16.09 -12.97 5.10
CA LYS A 85 16.91 -14.09 4.62
C LYS A 85 16.09 -15.05 3.77
N SER A 86 14.92 -15.45 4.24
CA SER A 86 13.98 -16.30 3.48
C SER A 86 13.52 -15.64 2.19
N TYR A 87 13.26 -14.33 2.21
CA TYR A 87 12.88 -13.56 1.02
C TYR A 87 14.00 -13.49 -0.03
N LEU A 88 15.23 -13.23 0.38
CA LEU A 88 16.37 -13.13 -0.53
C LEU A 88 16.65 -14.48 -1.20
N SER A 89 16.61 -15.57 -0.41
CA SER A 89 16.87 -16.92 -0.91
C SER A 89 15.62 -17.65 -1.44
N CYS A 90 14.46 -16.99 -1.48
CA CYS A 90 13.16 -17.61 -1.81
C CYS A 90 12.87 -18.92 -1.04
N ASN A 91 13.30 -19.02 0.22
CA ASN A 91 13.09 -20.23 1.02
C ASN A 91 11.70 -20.21 1.66
N LEU A 92 10.84 -21.12 1.21
CA LEU A 92 9.43 -21.22 1.60
C LEU A 92 9.18 -22.04 2.88
N LYS A 93 10.17 -22.77 3.42
CA LYS A 93 9.97 -23.76 4.51
C LYS A 93 9.27 -23.22 5.76
N LYS A 94 9.48 -21.95 6.10
CA LYS A 94 8.84 -21.27 7.24
C LYS A 94 7.94 -20.11 6.80
N SER A 95 7.73 -19.97 5.51
CA SER A 95 6.89 -18.92 4.93
C SER A 95 5.43 -19.35 4.96
N ARG A 96 4.53 -18.38 5.02
CA ARG A 96 3.09 -18.66 5.11
C ARG A 96 2.42 -18.31 3.79
N MET A 97 1.75 -19.28 3.17
CA MET A 97 0.82 -19.01 2.08
C MET A 97 -0.35 -18.20 2.64
N VAL A 98 -0.65 -17.06 2.01
CA VAL A 98 -1.79 -16.20 2.37
C VAL A 98 -2.84 -16.16 1.27
N GLY A 99 -2.45 -16.31 0.00
CA GLY A 99 -3.34 -16.49 -1.14
C GLY A 99 -2.95 -17.75 -1.91
N ASN A 100 -3.91 -18.66 -2.10
CA ASN A 100 -3.72 -19.90 -2.83
C ASN A 100 -3.95 -19.73 -4.34
N VAL A 101 -3.76 -20.80 -5.11
CA VAL A 101 -3.75 -20.75 -6.58
C VAL A 101 -5.07 -20.36 -7.25
N ILE A 102 -6.20 -20.43 -6.54
CA ILE A 102 -7.51 -20.05 -7.11
C ILE A 102 -7.99 -18.68 -6.63
N GLN A 103 -7.45 -18.15 -5.53
CA GLN A 103 -7.94 -16.92 -4.90
C GLN A 103 -7.61 -15.64 -5.67
N GLY A 104 -6.67 -15.68 -6.62
CA GLY A 104 -6.34 -14.54 -7.47
C GLY A 104 -7.36 -14.27 -8.59
N ALA A 105 -8.30 -15.19 -8.83
CA ALA A 105 -9.30 -15.06 -9.87
C ALA A 105 -10.36 -13.99 -9.52
N GLY A 106 -11.15 -13.57 -10.51
CA GLY A 106 -12.26 -12.64 -10.31
C GLY A 106 -11.80 -11.30 -9.74
N SER A 107 -12.26 -10.95 -8.54
CA SER A 107 -11.86 -9.70 -7.86
C SER A 107 -10.46 -9.73 -7.24
N GLY A 108 -9.77 -10.88 -7.25
CA GLY A 108 -8.43 -11.04 -6.72
C GLY A 108 -8.37 -11.34 -5.23
N PHE A 109 -7.19 -11.77 -4.78
CA PHE A 109 -6.89 -12.03 -3.38
C PHE A 109 -6.50 -10.74 -2.66
N GLU A 110 -7.22 -10.39 -1.60
CA GLU A 110 -6.96 -9.17 -0.83
C GLU A 110 -6.09 -9.42 0.41
N PHE A 111 -5.08 -8.57 0.59
CA PHE A 111 -4.22 -8.55 1.77
C PHE A 111 -4.16 -7.16 2.39
N THR A 112 -4.77 -6.99 3.57
CA THR A 112 -4.72 -5.72 4.33
C THR A 112 -3.44 -5.61 5.17
N LEU A 113 -2.74 -4.47 5.06
CA LEU A 113 -1.51 -4.16 5.77
C LEU A 113 -1.77 -3.76 7.23
N LYS A 114 -1.88 -4.74 8.12
CA LYS A 114 -2.25 -4.51 9.53
C LYS A 114 -1.10 -4.10 10.47
N ARG A 115 0.16 -4.25 10.05
CA ARG A 115 1.32 -4.08 10.96
C ARG A 115 2.37 -3.15 10.37
N ARG A 116 2.99 -2.32 11.21
CA ARG A 116 4.14 -1.48 10.84
C ARG A 116 5.45 -2.25 10.85
N LYS A 117 5.60 -3.16 9.89
CA LYS A 117 6.83 -3.92 9.69
C LYS A 117 7.01 -4.27 8.22
N PRO A 118 8.21 -4.66 7.78
CA PRO A 118 8.39 -5.21 6.46
C PRO A 118 7.47 -6.41 6.22
N HIS A 119 6.75 -6.38 5.11
CA HIS A 119 6.02 -7.50 4.56
C HIS A 119 6.77 -7.94 3.30
N TYR A 120 7.29 -9.17 3.33
CA TYR A 120 8.03 -9.76 2.23
C TYR A 120 7.08 -10.67 1.46
N PHE A 121 6.59 -10.22 0.31
CA PHE A 121 5.69 -10.99 -0.54
C PHE A 121 6.48 -11.75 -1.61
N ALA A 122 6.06 -12.97 -1.93
CA ALA A 122 6.64 -13.77 -3.00
C ALA A 122 5.64 -14.79 -3.56
N CYS A 123 5.86 -15.24 -4.79
CA CYS A 123 5.13 -16.38 -5.37
C CYS A 123 5.84 -17.67 -4.97
N GLY A 124 5.08 -18.61 -4.38
CA GLY A 124 5.64 -19.89 -3.90
C GLY A 124 5.69 -20.99 -4.96
N GLU A 125 5.04 -20.76 -6.10
CA GLU A 125 4.86 -21.79 -7.11
C GLU A 125 6.17 -22.29 -7.71
N ARG A 126 6.15 -23.58 -8.12
CA ARG A 126 7.30 -24.32 -8.64
C ARG A 126 8.50 -24.31 -7.66
N ASP A 127 8.21 -24.57 -6.39
CA ASP A 127 9.19 -24.60 -5.28
C ASP A 127 10.07 -23.34 -5.23
N GLY A 128 9.44 -22.18 -5.40
CA GLY A 128 10.11 -20.88 -5.37
C GLY A 128 10.77 -20.44 -6.67
N PHE A 129 10.67 -21.19 -7.78
CA PHE A 129 11.17 -20.76 -9.10
C PHE A 129 10.54 -19.43 -9.56
N HIS A 130 9.25 -19.22 -9.29
CA HIS A 130 8.59 -17.95 -9.61
C HIS A 130 9.15 -16.77 -8.79
N CYS A 131 9.63 -17.03 -7.57
CA CYS A 131 10.28 -16.03 -6.73
C CYS A 131 11.73 -15.76 -7.18
N THR A 132 12.49 -16.80 -7.54
CA THR A 132 13.94 -16.67 -7.87
C THR A 132 14.20 -16.22 -9.30
N VAL A 133 13.51 -16.81 -10.27
CA VAL A 133 13.70 -16.55 -11.70
C VAL A 133 12.61 -15.64 -12.22
N GLY A 134 11.37 -15.88 -11.79
CA GLY A 134 10.24 -15.04 -12.17
C GLY A 134 10.20 -13.67 -11.52
N GLN A 135 11.10 -13.41 -10.56
CA GLN A 135 11.16 -12.15 -9.82
C GLN A 135 9.81 -11.72 -9.23
N MET A 136 8.89 -12.69 -9.00
CA MET A 136 7.56 -12.46 -8.44
C MET A 136 7.67 -12.30 -6.93
N LYS A 137 8.27 -11.19 -6.52
CA LYS A 137 8.50 -10.85 -5.11
C LYS A 137 8.73 -9.36 -4.92
N PHE A 138 8.31 -8.84 -3.78
CA PHE A 138 8.60 -7.47 -3.37
C PHE A 138 8.51 -7.32 -1.86
N VAL A 139 9.00 -6.19 -1.36
CA VAL A 139 8.92 -5.82 0.05
C VAL A 139 8.32 -4.44 0.19
N ILE A 140 7.39 -4.31 1.14
CA ILE A 140 6.85 -3.00 1.55
C ILE A 140 6.84 -2.87 3.07
N THR A 141 6.97 -1.64 3.55
CA THR A 141 6.85 -1.32 4.98
C THR A 141 5.82 -0.19 5.13
N PRO A 142 4.58 -0.51 5.56
CA PRO A 142 3.54 0.50 5.70
C PRO A 142 3.86 1.50 6.82
N LYS A 143 3.59 2.78 6.56
CA LYS A 143 3.72 3.89 7.51
C LYS A 143 2.44 4.06 8.34
N ARG A 144 2.49 4.85 9.41
CA ARG A 144 1.26 5.30 10.10
C ARG A 144 0.58 6.26 9.12
N PRO A 145 -0.75 6.19 8.98
CA PRO A 145 -1.48 7.32 8.44
C PRO A 145 -1.10 8.56 9.25
N CYS A 146 -0.79 9.67 8.57
CA CYS A 146 -0.65 10.94 9.26
C CYS A 146 -1.99 11.22 9.94
N ARG A 147 -2.00 11.27 11.27
CA ARG A 147 -3.12 11.86 12.01
C ARG A 147 -2.89 13.35 11.92
N GLY A 148 -3.79 14.08 11.25
CA GLY A 148 -3.81 15.53 11.36
C GLY A 148 -4.30 15.97 12.73
#